data_AF-A0A226D234-F1
#
_entry.id   AF-A0A226D234-F1
#
_cell.length_a   1.000
_cell.length_b   1.000
_cell.length_c   1.000
_cell.angle_alpha   90.00
_cell.angle_beta   90.00
_cell.angle_gamma   90.00
#
_symmetry.space_group_name_H-M   'P 1'
#
loop_
_entity.id
_entity.type
_entity.pdbx_description
1 polymer ?
#
loop_
_entity_poly.entity_id
_entity_poly.type
_entity_poly.pdbx_seq_one_letter_code
_entity_poly.pdbx_strand_id
1 'polypeptide(L)'
;MSFSAWLFILATMFEETGHVPTRIERNIYFRLTLGVWCLVSVVLTNCYNGLMISELNAPLPAFQPATFMDLLCKKLSRTVYYSLVKDTKYLDAEGKFVHEMMEWYIPSIMTGTFTTESNPYDKHNCFKLLSVPHSPEVGKFHLPEFLSFLLSAIPDDSWVENPYFREQRKLLFSLLLPIYSHHPTNFKYSPKPKNFTEFLRDIERELVPCGKTVFIDY
;
A
#
# COMPACT_ATOMS: atom_id res chain seq x y z
N MET A 1 35.42 11.64 -52.41
CA MET A 1 34.74 11.74 -51.11
C MET A 1 35.54 10.94 -50.10
N SER A 2 35.90 11.54 -48.97
CA SER A 2 36.65 10.87 -47.91
C SER A 2 35.67 10.14 -46.99
N PHE A 3 35.91 8.85 -46.75
CA PHE A 3 35.10 8.07 -45.81
C PHE A 3 35.41 8.48 -44.38
N SER A 4 34.38 8.85 -43.61
CA SER A 4 34.48 9.11 -42.18
C SER A 4 33.97 7.90 -41.41
N ALA A 5 34.89 7.09 -40.88
CA ALA A 5 34.55 5.92 -40.07
C ALA A 5 33.71 6.29 -38.84
N TRP A 6 33.92 7.48 -38.28
CA TRP A 6 33.17 7.96 -37.11
C TRP A 6 31.69 8.20 -37.40
N LEU A 7 31.37 8.78 -38.56
CA LEU A 7 29.98 8.99 -38.98
C LEU A 7 29.27 7.66 -39.27
N PHE A 8 30.00 6.67 -39.81
CA PHE A 8 29.46 5.33 -40.01
C PHE A 8 29.11 4.65 -38.67
N ILE A 9 30.01 4.73 -37.69
CA ILE A 9 29.79 4.21 -36.34
C ILE A 9 28.55 4.85 -35.69
N LEU A 10 28.45 6.18 -35.75
CA LEU A 10 27.28 6.90 -35.23
C LEU A 10 25.99 6.50 -35.95
N ALA A 11 26.00 6.41 -37.28
CA ALA A 11 24.84 5.96 -38.04
C ALA A 11 24.37 4.56 -37.58
N THR A 12 25.30 3.61 -37.42
CA THR A 12 24.96 2.25 -36.95
C THR A 12 24.46 2.18 -35.51
N MET A 13 24.78 3.16 -34.65
CA MET A 13 24.19 3.27 -33.30
C MET A 13 22.74 3.73 -33.33
N PHE A 14 22.38 4.60 -34.28
CA PHE A 14 21.02 5.07 -34.48
C PHE A 14 20.20 4.16 -35.41
N GLU A 15 20.67 2.94 -35.67
CA GLU A 15 20.06 1.99 -36.61
C GLU A 15 19.94 2.51 -38.06
N GLU A 16 20.76 3.49 -38.43
CA GLU A 16 20.83 4.08 -39.77
C GLU A 16 21.96 3.47 -40.61
N THR A 17 21.73 3.32 -41.92
CA THR A 17 22.75 2.77 -42.83
C THR A 17 23.68 3.87 -43.35
N GLY A 18 24.98 3.77 -43.04
CA GLY A 18 26.01 4.66 -43.60
C GLY A 18 26.55 4.19 -44.96
N HIS A 19 26.96 5.14 -45.81
CA HIS A 19 27.59 4.80 -47.09
C HIS A 19 29.03 4.31 -46.90
N VAL A 20 29.32 3.09 -47.35
CA VAL A 20 30.66 2.48 -47.33
C VAL A 20 31.22 2.37 -48.75
N PRO A 21 32.42 2.91 -49.03
CA PRO A 21 33.06 2.73 -50.33
C PRO A 21 33.44 1.26 -50.59
N THR A 22 33.15 0.77 -51.79
CA THR A 22 33.40 -0.62 -52.23
C THR A 22 34.85 -1.10 -52.11
N ARG A 23 35.83 -0.19 -52.14
CA ARG A 23 37.26 -0.52 -51.91
C ARG A 23 37.54 -0.97 -50.48
N ILE A 24 36.83 -0.43 -49.50
CA ILE A 24 37.03 -0.69 -48.07
C ILE A 24 36.20 -1.92 -47.63
N GLU A 25 35.00 -2.06 -48.19
CA GLU A 25 34.11 -3.20 -47.99
C GLU A 25 34.79 -4.55 -48.30
N ARG A 26 35.69 -4.57 -49.29
CA ARG A 26 36.39 -5.78 -49.74
C ARG A 26 37.49 -6.24 -48.77
N ASN A 27 37.84 -5.45 -47.76
CA ASN A 27 38.87 -5.79 -46.79
C ASN A 27 38.31 -6.67 -45.66
N ILE A 28 38.89 -7.86 -45.46
CA ILE A 28 38.45 -8.83 -44.46
C ILE A 28 38.50 -8.28 -43.02
N TYR A 29 39.54 -7.51 -42.68
CA TYR A 29 39.70 -6.92 -41.35
C TYR A 29 38.59 -5.91 -41.06
N PHE A 30 38.21 -5.13 -42.07
CA PHE A 30 37.13 -4.15 -41.96
C PHE A 30 35.77 -4.83 -41.75
N ARG A 31 35.48 -5.92 -42.50
CA ARG A 31 34.25 -6.69 -42.35
C ARG A 31 34.12 -7.36 -40.98
N LEU A 32 35.20 -7.92 -40.44
CA LEU A 32 35.16 -8.55 -39.12
C LEU A 32 34.93 -7.51 -38.01
N THR A 33 35.68 -6.39 -38.03
CA THR A 33 35.55 -5.36 -37.01
C THR A 33 34.18 -4.69 -37.05
N LEU A 34 33.70 -4.28 -38.24
CA LEU A 34 32.38 -3.66 -38.35
C LEU A 34 31.23 -4.65 -38.19
N GLY A 35 31.41 -5.91 -38.61
CA GLY A 35 30.41 -6.96 -38.38
C GLY A 35 30.18 -7.19 -36.88
N VAL A 36 31.26 -7.30 -36.10
CA VAL A 36 31.17 -7.39 -34.63
C VAL A 36 30.58 -6.12 -34.04
N TRP A 37 30.98 -4.93 -34.50
CA TRP A 37 30.41 -3.66 -34.05
C TRP A 37 28.89 -3.58 -34.31
N CYS A 38 28.44 -3.92 -35.53
CA CYS A 38 27.01 -3.93 -35.86
C CYS A 38 26.23 -4.91 -34.98
N LEU A 39 26.78 -6.10 -34.71
CA LEU A 39 26.17 -7.08 -33.83
C LEU A 39 26.03 -6.52 -32.41
N VAL A 40 27.09 -5.91 -31.87
CA VAL A 40 27.06 -5.27 -30.55
C VAL A 40 26.06 -4.11 -30.51
N SER A 41 26.01 -3.29 -31.55
CA SER A 41 25.08 -2.16 -31.66
C SER A 41 23.63 -2.63 -31.59
N VAL A 42 23.26 -3.65 -32.37
CA VAL A 42 21.91 -4.23 -32.36
C VAL A 42 21.55 -4.79 -30.99
N VAL A 43 22.48 -5.50 -30.32
CA VAL A 43 22.23 -6.02 -28.97
C VAL A 43 22.02 -4.88 -27.97
N LEU A 44 22.84 -3.84 -28.01
CA LEU A 44 22.74 -2.69 -27.12
C LEU A 44 21.44 -1.90 -27.33
N THR A 45 21.08 -1.58 -28.57
CA THR A 45 19.88 -0.81 -28.87
C THR A 45 18.62 -1.60 -28.51
N ASN A 46 18.57 -2.90 -28.80
CA ASN A 46 17.45 -3.75 -28.36
C ASN A 46 17.36 -3.87 -26.84
N CYS A 47 18.49 -4.00 -26.13
CA CYS A 47 18.50 -4.03 -24.67
C CYS A 47 18.02 -2.70 -24.07
N TYR A 48 18.49 -1.57 -24.62
CA TYR A 48 18.06 -0.24 -24.20
C TYR A 48 16.56 -0.02 -24.43
N ASN A 49 16.06 -0.39 -25.61
CA ASN A 49 14.62 -0.33 -25.91
C ASN A 49 13.83 -1.23 -24.96
N GLY A 50 14.31 -2.44 -24.67
CA GLY A 50 13.69 -3.35 -23.70
C GLY A 50 13.65 -2.78 -22.29
N LEU A 51 14.74 -2.19 -21.81
CA LEU A 51 14.81 -1.50 -20.51
C LEU A 51 13.87 -0.30 -20.47
N MET A 52 13.89 0.56 -21.49
CA MET A 52 13.02 1.73 -21.56
C MET A 52 11.53 1.32 -21.58
N ILE A 53 11.16 0.30 -22.35
CA ILE A 53 9.80 -0.25 -22.37
C ILE A 53 9.45 -0.85 -21.00
N SER A 54 10.39 -1.53 -20.35
CA SER A 54 10.17 -2.10 -19.03
C SER A 54 9.95 -1.02 -17.97
N GLU A 55 10.70 0.09 -18.02
CA GLU A 55 10.53 1.24 -17.13
C GLU A 55 9.23 2.01 -17.41
N LEU A 56 8.84 2.16 -18.68
CA LEU A 56 7.59 2.82 -19.06
C LEU A 56 6.34 1.99 -18.73
N ASN A 57 6.46 0.66 -18.70
CA ASN A 57 5.38 -0.25 -18.28
C ASN A 57 5.49 -0.67 -16.82
N ALA A 58 6.62 -0.41 -16.16
CA ALA A 58 6.75 -0.62 -14.73
C ALA A 58 5.73 0.32 -14.06
N PRO A 59 4.89 -0.20 -13.15
CA PRO A 59 4.09 0.69 -12.33
C PRO A 59 5.05 1.68 -11.66
N LEU A 60 4.78 2.99 -11.78
CA LEU A 60 5.53 4.05 -11.08
C LEU A 60 5.81 3.55 -9.66
N PRO A 61 7.01 3.79 -9.08
CA PRO A 61 7.39 3.25 -7.77
C PRO A 61 6.24 3.48 -6.81
N ALA A 62 5.47 2.41 -6.62
CA ALA A 62 4.22 2.51 -5.89
C ALA A 62 4.64 2.82 -4.47
N PHE A 63 3.96 3.75 -3.83
CA PHE A 63 4.18 3.98 -2.41
C PHE A 63 4.04 2.64 -1.68
N GLN A 64 5.17 2.10 -1.22
CA GLN A 64 5.24 0.83 -0.50
C GLN A 64 5.37 1.16 0.98
N PRO A 65 4.30 1.05 1.78
CA PRO A 65 4.40 1.29 3.21
C PRO A 65 5.35 0.25 3.82
N ALA A 66 6.40 0.72 4.49
CA ALA A 66 7.40 -0.15 5.11
C ALA A 66 7.08 -0.40 6.59
N THR A 67 6.36 0.53 7.21
CA THR A 67 6.03 0.50 8.63
C THR A 67 4.55 0.82 8.85
N PHE A 68 4.00 0.42 9.99
CA PHE A 68 2.63 0.81 10.38
C PHE A 68 2.45 2.34 10.50
N MET A 69 3.53 3.10 10.70
CA MET A 69 3.48 4.57 10.69
C MET A 69 3.14 5.12 9.30
N ASP A 70 3.55 4.43 8.23
CA ASP A 70 3.28 4.82 6.84
C ASP A 70 1.82 4.61 6.44
N LEU A 71 1.09 3.80 7.21
CA LEU A 71 -0.35 3.54 7.03
C LEU A 71 -1.22 4.65 7.64
N LEU A 72 -0.64 5.54 8.45
CA LEU A 72 -1.40 6.54 9.18
C LEU A 72 -1.91 7.68 8.29
N CYS A 73 -3.23 7.83 8.28
CA CYS A 73 -3.92 9.01 7.76
C CYS A 73 -3.95 10.17 8.78
N LYS A 74 -4.02 9.83 10.07
CA LYS A 74 -4.01 10.82 11.16
C LYS A 74 -3.13 10.32 12.30
N LYS A 75 -2.05 11.06 12.55
CA LYS A 75 -1.17 10.85 13.70
C LYS A 75 -1.68 11.67 14.88
N LEU A 76 -2.05 10.99 15.97
CA LEU A 76 -2.52 11.66 17.19
C LEU A 76 -1.35 12.34 17.91
N SER A 77 -1.55 13.57 18.37
CA SER A 77 -0.52 14.34 19.07
C SER A 77 -0.29 13.85 20.50
N ARG A 78 -1.36 13.45 21.19
CA ARG A 78 -1.36 13.00 22.60
C ARG A 78 -1.95 11.61 22.75
N THR A 79 -1.47 10.90 23.77
CA THR A 79 -1.96 9.57 24.19
C THR A 79 -3.09 9.69 25.21
N VAL A 80 -3.84 10.80 25.20
CA VAL A 80 -5.01 10.86 26.08
C VAL A 80 -5.97 9.80 25.57
N TYR A 81 -6.35 8.85 26.43
CA TYR A 81 -7.36 7.85 26.10
C TYR A 81 -8.70 8.55 26.00
N TYR A 82 -8.92 9.17 24.85
CA TYR A 82 -10.06 10.05 24.63
C TYR A 82 -11.37 9.32 24.94
N SER A 83 -11.48 8.04 24.58
CA SER A 83 -12.65 7.18 24.88
C SER A 83 -12.91 6.93 26.38
N LEU A 84 -11.92 7.07 27.25
CA LEU A 84 -12.06 6.86 28.71
C LEU A 84 -12.36 8.16 29.46
N VAL A 85 -12.12 9.32 28.83
CA VAL A 85 -12.40 10.62 29.42
C VAL A 85 -13.90 10.88 29.40
N LYS A 86 -14.56 10.67 30.55
CA LYS A 86 -15.99 10.93 30.73
C LYS A 86 -16.37 12.41 30.59
N ASP A 87 -15.42 13.31 30.81
CA ASP A 87 -15.68 14.75 30.79
C ASP A 87 -14.91 15.43 29.66
N THR A 88 -15.62 15.69 28.56
CA THR A 88 -15.07 16.28 27.33
C THR A 88 -14.51 17.69 27.54
N LYS A 89 -14.77 18.35 28.67
CA LYS A 89 -14.24 19.70 28.96
C LYS A 89 -12.72 19.75 29.11
N TYR A 90 -12.08 18.63 29.41
CA TYR A 90 -10.62 18.52 29.52
C TYR A 90 -9.93 18.16 28.20
N LEU A 91 -10.71 17.91 27.15
CA LEU A 91 -10.19 17.55 25.85
C LEU A 91 -9.91 18.79 25.00
N ASP A 92 -8.78 18.77 24.30
CA ASP A 92 -8.50 19.71 23.22
C ASP A 92 -9.40 19.41 22.00
N ALA A 93 -9.34 20.26 20.97
CA ALA A 93 -10.16 20.10 19.78
C ALA A 93 -9.92 18.75 19.07
N GLU A 94 -8.65 18.30 19.02
CA GLU A 94 -8.32 16.96 18.50
C GLU A 94 -8.96 15.86 19.34
N GLY A 95 -8.86 15.96 20.66
CA GLY A 95 -9.41 15.00 21.59
C GLY A 95 -10.92 14.90 21.57
N LYS A 96 -11.63 16.03 21.49
CA LYS A 96 -13.10 16.04 21.36
C LYS A 96 -13.55 15.30 20.10
N PHE A 97 -12.91 15.62 18.97
CA PHE A 97 -13.21 14.96 17.70
C PHE A 97 -12.94 13.45 17.75
N VAL A 98 -11.83 13.01 18.37
CA VAL A 98 -11.53 11.58 18.54
C VAL A 98 -12.50 10.91 19.50
N HIS A 99 -12.87 11.56 20.60
CA HIS A 99 -13.84 11.05 21.56
C HIS A 99 -15.19 10.78 20.89
N GLU A 100 -15.74 11.77 20.16
CA GLU A 100 -17.00 11.65 19.43
C GLU A 100 -16.97 10.48 18.42
N MET A 101 -15.87 10.35 17.66
CA MET A 101 -15.69 9.23 16.73
C MET A 101 -15.72 7.87 17.44
N MET A 102 -14.99 7.73 18.54
CA MET A 102 -14.85 6.47 19.27
C MET A 102 -16.12 6.12 20.06
N GLU A 103 -16.81 7.12 20.61
CA GLU A 103 -18.08 6.98 21.32
C GLU A 103 -19.16 6.39 20.41
N TRP A 104 -19.15 6.74 19.12
CA TRP A 104 -20.03 6.11 18.13
C TRP A 104 -19.52 4.74 17.66
N TYR A 105 -18.22 4.65 17.34
CA TYR A 105 -17.65 3.48 16.64
C TYR A 105 -17.59 2.22 17.50
N ILE A 106 -17.10 2.34 18.73
CA ILE A 106 -16.90 1.18 19.62
C ILE A 106 -18.24 0.49 19.93
N PRO A 107 -19.29 1.19 20.39
CA PRO A 107 -20.59 0.56 20.62
C PRO A 107 -21.19 -0.04 19.35
N SER A 108 -21.02 0.61 18.19
CA SER A 108 -21.57 0.12 16.92
C SER A 108 -20.96 -1.23 16.50
N ILE A 109 -19.66 -1.42 16.73
CA ILE A 109 -19.01 -2.71 16.50
C ILE A 109 -19.46 -3.75 17.54
N MET A 110 -19.44 -3.38 18.82
CA MET A 110 -19.74 -4.31 19.91
C MET A 110 -21.19 -4.79 19.90
N THR A 111 -22.13 -3.97 19.43
CA THR A 111 -23.54 -4.32 19.25
C THR A 111 -23.85 -4.95 17.90
N GLY A 112 -22.89 -4.97 16.97
CA GLY A 112 -23.07 -5.47 15.62
C GLY A 112 -23.99 -4.61 14.74
N THR A 113 -24.22 -3.35 15.09
CA THR A 113 -25.01 -2.42 14.26
C THR A 113 -24.18 -1.74 13.18
N PHE A 114 -22.84 -1.84 13.27
CA PHE A 114 -21.93 -1.22 12.32
C PHE A 114 -22.09 -1.80 10.89
N THR A 115 -22.19 -0.90 9.92
CA THR A 115 -22.00 -1.20 8.50
C THR A 115 -21.02 -0.20 7.89
N THR A 116 -20.29 -0.62 6.85
CA THR A 116 -19.35 0.29 6.17
C THR A 116 -20.04 1.51 5.57
N GLU A 117 -21.26 1.34 5.05
CA GLU A 117 -22.05 2.45 4.48
C GLU A 117 -22.51 3.47 5.53
N SER A 118 -22.69 3.03 6.78
CA SER A 118 -23.12 3.88 7.89
C SER A 118 -22.00 4.66 8.56
N ASN A 119 -20.73 4.39 8.22
CA ASN A 119 -19.59 5.03 8.88
C ASN A 119 -19.45 6.50 8.41
N PRO A 120 -19.80 7.49 9.25
CA PRO A 120 -19.75 8.89 8.84
C PRO A 120 -18.31 9.43 8.78
N TYR A 121 -17.34 8.64 9.25
CA TYR A 121 -15.94 9.03 9.37
C TYR A 121 -15.04 8.38 8.31
N ASP A 122 -15.57 7.49 7.47
CA ASP A 122 -14.80 6.84 6.41
C ASP A 122 -14.24 7.89 5.44
N LYS A 123 -12.92 7.84 5.23
CA LYS A 123 -12.22 8.69 4.29
C LYS A 123 -11.64 7.83 3.18
N HIS A 124 -12.18 7.99 1.98
CA HIS A 124 -11.72 7.26 0.79
C HIS A 124 -10.23 7.45 0.44
N ASN A 125 -9.55 8.45 1.04
CA ASN A 125 -8.12 8.70 0.85
C ASN A 125 -7.21 7.99 1.87
N CYS A 126 -7.75 7.22 2.80
CA CYS A 126 -7.02 6.49 3.82
C CYS A 126 -6.81 5.02 3.46
N PHE A 127 -5.83 4.39 4.10
CA PHE A 127 -5.64 2.95 3.95
C PHE A 127 -6.80 2.18 4.59
N LYS A 128 -7.32 1.19 3.87
CA LYS A 128 -8.14 0.14 4.46
C LYS A 128 -7.22 -0.90 5.09
N LEU A 129 -7.47 -1.23 6.34
CA LEU A 129 -6.66 -2.11 7.18
C LEU A 129 -7.41 -3.44 7.33
N LEU A 130 -7.32 -4.29 6.31
CA LEU A 130 -8.10 -5.52 6.24
C LEU A 130 -7.34 -6.68 6.90
N SER A 131 -8.08 -7.55 7.58
CA SER A 131 -7.57 -8.81 8.14
C SER A 131 -8.68 -9.86 8.08
N VAL A 132 -8.31 -11.13 8.07
CA VAL A 132 -9.28 -12.24 8.17
C VAL A 132 -9.94 -12.22 9.56
N PRO A 133 -11.17 -12.74 9.74
CA PRO A 133 -11.75 -12.83 11.07
C PRO A 133 -11.20 -14.04 11.82
N HIS A 134 -11.12 -13.93 13.15
CA HIS A 134 -10.78 -15.06 14.01
C HIS A 134 -11.88 -16.15 13.91
N SER A 135 -11.47 -17.42 14.07
CA SER A 135 -12.27 -18.64 13.86
C SER A 135 -13.70 -18.58 14.44
N PRO A 136 -14.71 -19.24 13.81
CA PRO A 136 -16.12 -19.19 14.22
C PRO A 136 -16.36 -19.82 15.59
N GLU A 137 -16.22 -19.03 16.65
CA GLU A 137 -17.01 -19.29 17.85
C GLU A 137 -18.47 -18.92 17.58
N VAL A 138 -19.34 -19.93 17.62
CA VAL A 138 -20.78 -19.79 17.39
C VAL A 138 -21.35 -18.73 18.34
N GLY A 139 -21.93 -17.67 17.78
CA GLY A 139 -22.67 -16.64 18.53
C GLY A 139 -21.92 -15.34 18.83
N LYS A 140 -20.65 -15.19 18.41
CA LYS A 140 -19.93 -13.91 18.48
C LYS A 140 -19.85 -13.24 17.11
N PHE A 141 -19.86 -11.91 17.08
CA PHE A 141 -19.62 -11.14 15.86
C PHE A 141 -18.20 -11.42 15.35
N HIS A 142 -18.07 -11.72 14.07
CA HIS A 142 -16.76 -11.95 13.44
C HIS A 142 -16.03 -10.63 13.25
N LEU A 143 -15.25 -10.25 14.26
CA LEU A 143 -14.32 -9.13 14.15
C LEU A 143 -13.14 -9.55 13.26
N PRO A 144 -12.71 -8.68 12.32
CA PRO A 144 -11.40 -8.79 11.70
C PRO A 144 -10.33 -8.93 12.78
N GLU A 145 -9.37 -9.83 12.58
CA GLU A 145 -8.38 -10.19 13.58
C GLU A 145 -7.61 -8.96 14.06
N PHE A 146 -7.11 -8.17 13.12
CA PHE A 146 -6.33 -6.98 13.44
C PHE A 146 -7.15 -5.95 14.21
N LEU A 147 -8.45 -5.81 13.91
CA LEU A 147 -9.35 -4.95 14.69
C LEU A 147 -9.52 -5.49 16.11
N SER A 148 -9.70 -6.80 16.27
CA SER A 148 -9.77 -7.45 17.58
C SER A 148 -8.48 -7.21 18.39
N PHE A 149 -7.32 -7.33 17.75
CA PHE A 149 -6.03 -7.01 18.35
C PHE A 149 -5.98 -5.55 18.82
N LEU A 150 -6.32 -4.58 17.95
CA LEU A 150 -6.33 -3.15 18.30
C LEU A 150 -7.26 -2.84 19.48
N LEU A 151 -8.44 -3.46 19.53
CA LEU A 151 -9.39 -3.31 20.63
C LEU A 151 -8.83 -3.91 21.93
N SER A 152 -8.19 -5.08 21.86
CA SER A 152 -7.56 -5.72 23.03
C SER A 152 -6.35 -4.95 23.56
N ALA A 153 -5.70 -4.17 22.70
CA ALA A 153 -4.55 -3.35 23.04
C ALA A 153 -4.94 -2.02 23.71
N ILE A 154 -6.24 -1.72 23.87
CA ILE A 154 -6.71 -0.62 24.71
C ILE A 154 -6.40 -1.01 26.17
N PRO A 155 -5.46 -0.32 26.83
CA PRO A 155 -5.02 -0.74 28.15
C PRO A 155 -6.09 -0.47 29.21
N ASP A 156 -6.11 -1.36 30.20
CA ASP A 156 -6.66 -1.09 31.53
C ASP A 156 -5.77 -0.03 32.22
N ASP A 157 -6.30 0.80 33.12
CA ASP A 157 -5.61 1.96 33.72
C ASP A 157 -4.33 1.61 34.53
N SER A 158 -3.98 0.33 34.63
CA SER A 158 -2.94 -0.23 35.50
C SER A 158 -1.51 -0.24 34.93
N TRP A 159 -1.27 0.22 33.70
CA TRP A 159 0.04 0.09 33.06
C TRP A 159 0.99 1.27 33.39
N VAL A 160 2.13 0.94 33.98
CA VAL A 160 3.24 1.87 34.27
C VAL A 160 3.67 2.63 33.01
N GLU A 161 3.66 3.97 33.06
CA GLU A 161 3.99 4.83 31.92
C GLU A 161 5.48 4.73 31.53
N ASN A 162 5.82 3.84 30.61
CA ASN A 162 7.08 3.91 29.86
C ASN A 162 6.89 4.82 28.62
N PRO A 163 7.82 5.75 28.32
CA PRO A 163 7.76 6.58 27.11
C PRO A 163 7.74 5.77 25.80
N TYR A 164 8.39 4.60 25.74
CA TYR A 164 8.34 3.73 24.57
C TYR A 164 6.93 3.18 24.31
N PHE A 165 6.28 2.65 25.35
CA PHE A 165 4.90 2.17 25.26
C PHE A 165 3.92 3.31 24.97
N ARG A 166 4.24 4.55 25.36
CA ARG A 166 3.42 5.73 25.04
C ARG A 166 3.32 5.97 23.53
N GLU A 167 4.42 5.90 22.78
CA GLU A 167 4.40 6.11 21.33
C GLU A 167 3.77 4.92 20.58
N GLN A 168 4.03 3.68 21.02
CA GLN A 168 3.35 2.51 20.45
C GLN A 168 1.84 2.57 20.65
N ARG A 169 1.38 3.00 21.83
CA ARG A 169 -0.05 3.17 22.09
C ARG A 169 -0.67 4.26 21.23
N LYS A 170 0.04 5.37 20.99
CA LYS A 170 -0.44 6.39 20.04
C LYS A 170 -0.63 5.80 18.65
N LEU A 171 0.31 5.00 18.17
CA LEU A 171 0.22 4.33 16.88
C LEU A 171 -1.00 3.39 16.84
N LEU A 172 -1.16 2.51 17.83
CA LEU A 172 -2.29 1.57 17.89
C LEU A 172 -3.64 2.29 17.97
N PHE A 173 -3.75 3.32 18.81
CA PHE A 173 -4.96 4.15 18.88
C PHE A 173 -5.24 4.89 17.58
N SER A 174 -4.18 5.43 16.95
CA SER A 174 -4.29 6.04 15.64
C SER A 174 -4.84 5.03 14.63
N LEU A 175 -4.36 3.79 14.59
CA LEU A 175 -4.82 2.75 13.65
C LEU A 175 -6.25 2.24 13.94
N LEU A 176 -6.74 2.41 15.18
CA LEU A 176 -8.08 2.00 15.59
C LEU A 176 -9.18 2.99 15.16
N LEU A 177 -8.82 4.23 14.81
CA LEU A 177 -9.80 5.27 14.47
C LEU A 177 -10.74 4.81 13.32
N PRO A 178 -12.04 5.14 13.36
CA PRO A 178 -13.00 4.78 12.31
C PRO A 178 -12.75 5.49 10.96
N ILE A 179 -11.70 6.31 10.86
CA ILE A 179 -11.25 6.90 9.59
C ILE A 179 -10.60 5.86 8.67
N TYR A 180 -10.16 4.73 9.22
CA TYR A 180 -9.71 3.57 8.46
C TYR A 180 -10.87 2.58 8.37
N SER A 181 -11.02 1.93 7.22
CA SER A 181 -11.91 0.78 7.12
C SER A 181 -11.18 -0.47 7.58
N HIS A 182 -11.67 -1.11 8.64
CA HIS A 182 -11.18 -2.42 9.09
C HIS A 182 -11.94 -3.59 8.47
N HIS A 183 -12.99 -3.29 7.70
CA HIS A 183 -13.86 -4.26 7.06
C HIS A 183 -13.86 -4.09 5.53
N PRO A 184 -14.12 -5.16 4.77
CA PRO A 184 -14.42 -5.06 3.35
C PRO A 184 -15.66 -4.19 3.11
N THR A 185 -15.73 -3.61 1.92
CA THR A 185 -16.82 -2.82 1.40
C THR A 185 -18.10 -3.64 1.39
N ASN A 186 -19.21 -3.02 1.77
CA ASN A 186 -20.51 -3.66 1.95
C ASN A 186 -20.53 -4.73 3.07
N PHE A 187 -19.58 -4.68 4.00
CA PHE A 187 -19.61 -5.52 5.17
C PHE A 187 -20.75 -5.11 6.11
N LYS A 188 -21.43 -6.13 6.64
CA LYS A 188 -22.48 -6.00 7.63
C LYS A 188 -22.43 -7.19 8.58
N TYR A 189 -22.46 -6.90 9.88
CA TYR A 189 -22.63 -7.95 10.88
C TYR A 189 -23.98 -8.65 10.69
N SER A 190 -23.94 -9.98 10.70
CA SER A 190 -25.10 -10.84 10.45
C SER A 190 -25.13 -11.97 11.47
N PRO A 191 -26.31 -12.39 11.96
CA PRO A 191 -26.47 -13.60 12.78
C PRO A 191 -25.98 -14.86 12.05
N LYS A 192 -25.98 -14.82 10.71
CA LYS A 192 -25.40 -15.84 9.83
C LYS A 192 -24.19 -15.21 9.13
N PRO A 193 -23.00 -15.27 9.75
CA PRO A 193 -21.81 -14.68 9.17
C PRO A 193 -21.44 -15.36 7.86
N LYS A 194 -20.80 -14.61 6.97
CA LYS A 194 -20.22 -15.16 5.74
C LYS A 194 -19.25 -16.28 6.10
N ASN A 195 -19.17 -17.29 5.24
CA ASN A 195 -18.13 -18.29 5.43
C ASN A 195 -16.74 -17.66 5.19
N PHE A 196 -15.70 -18.30 5.71
CA PHE A 196 -14.33 -17.80 5.62
C PHE A 196 -13.90 -17.51 4.18
N THR A 197 -14.22 -18.42 3.24
CA THR A 197 -13.88 -18.29 1.82
C THR A 197 -14.53 -17.08 1.15
N GLU A 198 -15.79 -16.78 1.48
CA GLU A 198 -16.50 -15.64 0.93
C GLU A 198 -15.93 -14.33 1.47
N PHE A 199 -15.58 -14.28 2.75
CA PHE A 199 -14.92 -13.12 3.35
C PHE A 199 -13.54 -12.87 2.74
N LEU A 200 -12.74 -13.93 2.55
CA LEU A 200 -11.44 -13.84 1.89
C LEU A 200 -11.57 -13.31 0.46
N ARG A 201 -12.55 -13.81 -0.30
CA ARG A 201 -12.83 -13.32 -1.65
C ARG A 201 -13.18 -11.82 -1.67
N ASP A 202 -13.88 -11.33 -0.65
CA ASP A 202 -14.20 -9.90 -0.54
C ASP A 202 -12.94 -9.06 -0.24
N ILE A 203 -12.03 -9.56 0.60
CA ILE A 203 -10.71 -8.94 0.82
C ILE A 203 -9.90 -8.91 -0.49
N GLU A 204 -9.79 -10.04 -1.18
CA GLU A 204 -9.01 -10.16 -2.42
C GLU A 204 -9.48 -9.18 -3.49
N ARG A 205 -10.80 -9.00 -3.63
CA ARG A 205 -11.40 -8.03 -4.56
C ARG A 205 -10.94 -6.59 -4.30
N GLU A 206 -10.57 -6.26 -3.07
CA GLU A 206 -10.09 -4.93 -2.71
C GLU A 206 -8.57 -4.79 -2.75
N LEU A 207 -7.83 -5.89 -2.67
CA LEU A 207 -6.38 -5.91 -2.77
C LEU A 207 -5.92 -5.88 -4.23
N VAL A 208 -6.59 -6.62 -5.12
CA VAL A 208 -6.23 -6.77 -6.54
C VAL A 208 -6.12 -5.42 -7.29
N PRO A 209 -6.97 -4.40 -7.04
CA PRO A 209 -6.84 -3.10 -7.69
C PRO A 209 -5.60 -2.28 -7.27
N CYS A 210 -4.77 -2.76 -6.33
CA CYS A 210 -3.57 -2.09 -5.83
C CYS A 210 -3.82 -0.67 -5.31
N GLY A 211 -4.99 -0.44 -4.69
CA GLY A 211 -5.35 0.83 -4.08
C GLY A 211 -4.72 1.03 -2.70
N LYS A 212 -5.26 1.97 -1.92
CA LYS A 212 -4.91 2.14 -0.51
C LYS A 212 -5.60 1.08 0.36
N THR A 213 -5.23 -0.17 0.14
CA THR A 213 -5.73 -1.32 0.90
C THR A 213 -4.53 -2.15 1.29
N VAL A 214 -4.42 -2.50 2.56
CA VAL A 214 -3.39 -3.41 3.07
C VAL A 214 -4.04 -4.59 3.77
N PHE A 215 -3.46 -5.76 3.55
CA PHE A 215 -3.80 -6.96 4.29
C PHE A 215 -2.82 -7.13 5.44
N ILE A 216 -3.36 -7.39 6.63
CA ILE A 216 -2.59 -7.56 7.86
C ILE A 216 -2.87 -8.95 8.40
N ASP A 217 -1.82 -9.74 8.50
CA ASP A 217 -1.76 -11.08 9.06
C ASP A 217 -0.81 -11.02 10.26
N TYR A 218 -1.21 -11.53 11.42
CA TYR A 218 -0.43 -11.40 12.67
C TYR A 218 -0.26 -12.71 13.41
#